data_AF-A0A957Y786-F1
#
_entry.id   AF-A0A957Y786-F1
#
_cell.length_a   1.000
_cell.length_b   1.000
_cell.length_c   1.000
_cell.angle_alpha   90.00
_cell.angle_beta   90.00
_cell.angle_gamma   90.00
#
_symmetry.space_group_name_H-M   'P 1'
#
loop_
_entity.id
_entity.type
_entity.pdbx_description
1 polymer ?
#
loop_
_entity_poly.entity_id
_entity_poly.type
_entity_poly.pdbx_seq_one_letter_code
_entity_poly.pdbx_strand_id
1 'polypeptide(L)'
;MDNSQDLISQQIHLLGNMLGEVLIEQEGQPLFDRVEEVRALTKAMRLGDESAEASLQQIVESLSLSEAYGVVKAFASYFQLVNLAEEQARVRALRSRAQSGEPLNETITAAVTELSRRGLAADQLQALIDRLAIMPVITAHPTEAKRRTIMVKLGRLAAKLHEIDTVTLTPDEWADAIDLITEEIASLWQTEETRTRQPTVLDEVRNNLYYLEHTLFELAPRLHVELHRALAAIYPGDAFQVAPFVRIGSWVGGDRDGNPFVSIAVTEETLRTQKALALRLYRAAIDRMYGVLSSSERFGVSDGLRASLAADAMRFPAEAVRFEQRYPGQLYRQKMAFIYQKLLATEEGAARPWRADRLSRPTEYGSAGEFLDDLRLMQSSLAQHRGARMARGRLQRLITQVETFGFHLATLDIRQHSERHASAVAELLGRYGLVATYSDLSEHQRHDLLTAELYNPRPLTPARLDFSPETNETIELFRLIRRAHERLGPR
;
A
#
# COMPACT_ATOMS: atom_id res chain seq x y z
N MET A 1 25.21 -6.78 -23.70
CA MET A 1 25.05 -5.60 -22.83
C MET A 1 24.70 -4.35 -23.65
N ASP A 2 25.20 -4.24 -24.89
CA ASP A 2 24.91 -3.16 -25.86
C ASP A 2 23.41 -2.89 -26.10
N ASN A 3 22.65 -3.93 -26.47
CA ASN A 3 21.23 -3.80 -26.85
C ASN A 3 20.32 -3.24 -25.74
N SER A 4 20.70 -3.35 -24.45
CA SER A 4 19.88 -2.84 -23.34
C SER A 4 20.03 -1.34 -23.16
N GLN A 5 21.22 -0.78 -23.40
CA GLN A 5 21.44 0.66 -23.31
C GLN A 5 20.82 1.36 -24.52
N ASP A 6 20.90 0.74 -25.70
CA ASP A 6 20.26 1.25 -26.90
C ASP A 6 18.74 1.35 -26.75
N LEU A 7 18.09 0.32 -26.17
CA LEU A 7 16.64 0.35 -25.93
C LEU A 7 16.22 1.40 -24.89
N ILE A 8 17.04 1.65 -23.86
CA ILE A 8 16.80 2.75 -22.91
C ILE A 8 16.87 4.08 -23.65
N SER A 9 17.93 4.29 -24.43
CA SER A 9 18.12 5.53 -25.18
C SER A 9 16.97 5.78 -26.14
N GLN A 10 16.53 4.75 -26.88
CA GLN A 10 15.40 4.84 -27.80
C GLN A 10 14.10 5.25 -27.10
N GLN A 11 13.80 4.65 -25.94
CA GLN A 11 12.59 4.99 -25.18
C GLN A 11 12.66 6.40 -24.57
N ILE A 12 13.83 6.83 -24.09
CA ILE A 12 14.07 8.20 -23.63
C ILE A 12 13.88 9.20 -24.79
N HIS A 13 14.41 8.90 -25.97
CA HIS A 13 14.21 9.74 -27.15
C HIS A 13 12.74 9.80 -27.58
N LEU A 14 12.04 8.67 -27.59
CA LEU A 14 10.61 8.62 -27.91
C LEU A 14 9.79 9.52 -26.98
N LEU A 15 9.93 9.32 -25.66
CA LEU A 15 9.21 10.13 -24.66
C LEU A 15 9.64 11.60 -24.69
N GLY A 16 10.93 11.86 -24.94
CA GLY A 16 11.45 13.22 -25.08
C GLY A 16 10.88 13.96 -26.30
N ASN A 17 10.73 13.28 -27.43
CA ASN A 17 10.13 13.84 -28.64
C ASN A 17 8.64 14.14 -28.44
N MET A 18 7.89 13.21 -27.85
CA MET A 18 6.48 13.43 -27.50
C MET A 18 6.29 14.61 -26.54
N LEU A 19 7.17 14.74 -25.53
CA LEU A 19 7.15 15.91 -24.66
C LEU A 19 7.44 17.20 -25.45
N GLY A 20 8.38 17.17 -26.40
CA GLY A 20 8.66 18.29 -27.29
C GLY A 20 7.44 18.71 -28.11
N GLU A 21 6.73 17.75 -28.70
CA GLU A 21 5.48 17.98 -29.44
C GLU A 21 4.42 18.63 -28.54
N VAL A 22 4.23 18.10 -27.32
CA VAL A 22 3.31 18.67 -26.32
C VAL A 22 3.70 20.10 -25.93
N LEU A 23 4.99 20.39 -25.74
CA LEU A 23 5.45 21.74 -25.42
C LEU A 23 5.13 22.73 -26.55
N ILE A 24 5.38 22.33 -27.81
CA ILE A 24 5.08 23.16 -28.98
C ILE A 24 3.57 23.39 -29.11
N GLU A 25 2.74 22.35 -28.90
CA GLU A 25 1.28 22.45 -28.97
C GLU A 25 0.71 23.36 -27.88
N GLN A 26 1.18 23.22 -26.64
CA GLN A 26 0.56 23.86 -25.47
C GLN A 26 1.10 25.26 -25.19
N GLU A 27 2.39 25.51 -25.42
CA GLU A 27 3.09 26.74 -25.03
C GLU A 27 3.74 27.46 -26.22
N GLY A 28 3.82 26.79 -27.38
CA GLY A 28 4.41 27.32 -28.60
C GLY A 28 5.91 27.03 -28.76
N GLN A 29 6.40 27.26 -29.98
CA GLN A 29 7.81 27.08 -30.36
C GLN A 29 8.82 27.81 -29.46
N PRO A 30 8.59 29.07 -29.00
CA PRO A 30 9.60 29.80 -28.24
C PRO A 30 10.01 29.13 -26.92
N LEU A 31 9.06 28.50 -26.20
CA LEU A 31 9.40 27.80 -24.96
C LEU A 31 10.23 26.56 -25.25
N PHE A 32 9.85 25.79 -26.27
CA PHE A 32 10.60 24.60 -26.70
C PHE A 32 12.04 24.96 -27.07
N ASP A 33 12.23 26.00 -27.89
CA ASP A 33 13.56 26.46 -28.30
C ASP A 33 14.41 26.85 -27.09
N ARG A 34 13.81 27.52 -26.10
CA ARG A 34 14.49 27.89 -24.85
C ARG A 34 14.91 26.68 -24.03
N VAL A 35 14.06 25.66 -23.94
CA VAL A 35 14.37 24.40 -23.24
C VAL A 35 15.54 23.68 -23.92
N GLU A 36 15.53 23.60 -25.24
CA GLU A 36 16.61 22.98 -26.01
C GLU A 36 17.92 23.77 -25.94
N GLU A 37 17.87 25.11 -25.94
CA GLU A 37 19.03 25.97 -25.73
C GLU A 37 19.70 25.70 -24.37
N VAL A 38 18.90 25.67 -23.30
CA VAL A 38 19.38 25.34 -21.93
C VAL A 38 19.96 23.92 -21.88
N ARG A 39 19.30 22.94 -22.52
CA ARG A 39 19.78 21.55 -22.59
C ARG A 39 21.11 21.44 -23.34
N ALA A 40 21.26 22.16 -24.45
CA ALA A 40 22.49 22.16 -25.24
C ALA A 40 23.67 22.75 -24.47
N LEU A 41 23.46 23.88 -23.80
CA LEU A 41 24.49 24.56 -23.00
C LEU A 41 24.91 23.73 -21.78
N THR A 42 23.96 23.13 -21.06
CA THR A 42 24.28 22.25 -19.93
C THR A 42 25.08 21.02 -20.36
N LYS A 43 24.83 20.48 -21.56
CA LYS A 43 25.63 19.40 -22.16
C LYS A 43 27.04 19.88 -22.56
N ALA A 44 27.17 21.05 -23.18
CA ALA A 44 28.44 21.65 -23.56
C ALA A 44 29.32 21.94 -22.33
N MET A 45 28.73 22.51 -21.27
CA MET A 45 29.38 22.74 -19.98
C MET A 45 29.92 21.43 -19.37
N ARG A 46 29.14 20.34 -19.42
CA ARG A 46 29.59 19.02 -18.96
C ARG A 46 30.75 18.44 -19.79
N LEU A 47 30.86 18.82 -21.06
CA LEU A 47 31.95 18.43 -21.96
C LEU A 47 33.19 19.34 -21.83
N GLY A 48 33.16 20.35 -20.96
CA GLY A 48 34.30 21.22 -20.66
C GLY A 48 34.35 22.53 -21.44
N ASP A 49 33.24 22.97 -22.04
CA ASP A 49 33.15 24.29 -22.66
C ASP A 49 32.99 25.40 -21.60
N GLU A 50 34.07 26.15 -21.37
CA GLU A 50 34.10 27.26 -20.40
C GLU A 50 33.16 28.43 -20.77
N SER A 51 32.81 28.58 -22.05
CA SER A 51 31.90 29.64 -22.50
C SER A 51 30.43 29.33 -22.22
N ALA A 52 30.10 28.03 -22.12
CA ALA A 52 28.73 27.57 -21.94
C ALA A 52 28.13 27.99 -20.59
N GLU A 53 28.96 28.07 -19.52
CA GLU A 53 28.50 28.53 -18.20
C GLU A 53 28.06 30.00 -18.24
N ALA A 54 28.88 30.87 -18.84
CA ALA A 54 28.55 32.29 -18.98
C ALA A 54 27.30 32.52 -19.83
N SER A 55 27.15 31.78 -20.93
CA SER A 55 25.93 31.84 -21.77
C SER A 55 24.69 31.32 -21.05
N LEU A 56 24.81 30.24 -20.28
CA LEU A 56 23.70 29.72 -19.47
C LEU A 56 23.27 30.74 -18.40
N GLN A 57 24.22 31.37 -17.72
CA GLN A 57 23.93 32.41 -16.74
C GLN A 57 23.15 33.58 -17.38
N GLN A 58 23.58 34.07 -18.53
CA GLN A 58 22.89 35.14 -19.25
C GLN A 58 21.46 34.77 -19.63
N ILE A 59 21.24 33.53 -20.09
CA ILE A 59 19.89 33.06 -20.40
C ILE A 59 19.03 33.07 -19.14
N VAL A 60 19.50 32.44 -18.06
CA VAL A 60 18.76 32.35 -16.79
C VAL A 60 18.42 33.74 -16.25
N GLU A 61 19.35 34.69 -16.30
CA GLU A 61 19.13 36.08 -15.87
C GLU A 61 18.13 36.84 -16.75
N SER A 62 17.99 36.44 -18.02
CA SER A 62 17.08 37.07 -18.98
C SER A 62 15.65 36.53 -18.95
N LEU A 63 15.41 35.37 -18.32
CA LEU A 63 14.08 34.74 -18.31
C LEU A 63 13.08 35.57 -17.49
N SER A 64 11.91 35.84 -18.08
CA SER A 64 10.76 36.26 -17.28
C SER A 64 10.32 35.15 -16.32
N LEU A 65 9.57 35.50 -15.28
CA LEU A 65 9.07 34.51 -14.31
C LEU A 65 8.23 33.40 -14.98
N SER A 66 7.46 33.76 -16.01
CA SER A 66 6.64 32.81 -16.77
C SER A 66 7.49 31.85 -17.59
N GLU A 67 8.52 32.35 -18.26
CA GLU A 67 9.46 31.52 -19.03
C GLU A 67 10.29 30.62 -18.11
N ALA A 68 10.79 31.17 -17.00
CA ALA A 68 11.52 30.41 -15.98
C ALA A 68 10.67 29.25 -15.43
N TYR A 69 9.40 29.51 -15.13
CA TYR A 69 8.46 28.47 -14.71
C TYR A 69 8.28 27.40 -15.79
N GLY A 70 8.04 27.79 -17.05
CA GLY A 70 7.90 26.86 -18.17
C GLY A 70 9.13 25.98 -18.38
N VAL A 71 10.33 26.56 -18.34
CA VAL A 71 11.60 25.84 -18.47
C VAL A 71 11.80 24.84 -17.33
N VAL A 72 11.58 25.27 -16.08
CA VAL A 72 11.70 24.38 -14.90
C VAL A 72 10.71 23.21 -14.99
N LYS A 73 9.46 23.48 -15.37
CA LYS A 73 8.43 22.46 -15.54
C LYS A 73 8.75 21.48 -16.66
N ALA A 74 9.32 21.96 -17.77
CA ALA A 74 9.75 21.12 -18.88
C ALA A 74 10.84 20.13 -18.46
N PHE A 75 11.86 20.60 -17.73
CA PHE A 75 12.88 19.71 -17.19
C PHE A 75 12.33 18.75 -16.14
N ALA A 76 11.46 19.20 -15.23
CA ALA A 76 10.82 18.34 -14.24
C ALA A 76 10.03 17.20 -14.92
N SER A 77 9.20 17.53 -15.90
CA SER A 77 8.42 16.56 -16.69
C SER A 77 9.34 15.60 -17.45
N TYR A 78 10.38 16.12 -18.10
CA TYR A 78 11.38 15.32 -18.80
C TYR A 78 12.06 14.31 -17.86
N PHE A 79 12.52 14.74 -16.67
CA PHE A 79 13.16 13.85 -15.71
C PHE A 79 12.19 12.80 -15.15
N GLN A 80 10.90 13.10 -15.03
CA GLN A 80 9.91 12.07 -14.67
C GLN A 80 9.78 11.00 -15.75
N LEU A 81 9.76 11.40 -17.03
CA LEU A 81 9.70 10.48 -18.16
C LEU A 81 10.99 9.65 -18.31
N VAL A 82 12.16 10.25 -18.06
CA VAL A 82 13.44 9.54 -18.05
C VAL A 82 13.45 8.48 -16.94
N ASN A 83 13.10 8.86 -15.71
CA ASN A 83 13.01 7.91 -14.59
C ASN A 83 12.05 6.76 -14.93
N LEU A 84 10.92 7.07 -15.56
CA LEU A 84 9.96 6.06 -15.98
C LEU A 84 10.56 5.10 -17.04
N ALA A 85 11.29 5.62 -18.03
CA ALA A 85 11.96 4.79 -19.04
C ALA A 85 13.04 3.87 -18.41
N GLU A 86 13.81 4.39 -17.46
CA GLU A 86 14.81 3.61 -16.72
C GLU A 86 14.16 2.50 -15.87
N GLU A 87 13.06 2.81 -15.18
CA GLU A 87 12.27 1.83 -14.43
C GLU A 87 11.75 0.71 -15.35
N GLN A 88 11.18 1.06 -16.51
CA GLN A 88 10.72 0.07 -17.49
C GLN A 88 11.86 -0.79 -18.04
N ALA A 89 13.02 -0.18 -18.32
CA ALA A 89 14.17 -0.93 -18.77
C ALA A 89 14.67 -1.93 -17.72
N ARG A 90 14.66 -1.55 -16.43
CA ARG A 90 14.95 -2.49 -15.34
C ARG A 90 13.96 -3.65 -15.33
N VAL A 91 12.66 -3.39 -15.50
CA VAL A 91 11.62 -4.44 -15.60
C VAL A 91 11.88 -5.35 -16.80
N ARG A 92 12.20 -4.80 -17.98
CA ARG A 92 12.56 -5.58 -19.17
C ARG A 92 13.78 -6.47 -18.92
N ALA A 93 14.84 -5.93 -18.33
CA ALA A 93 16.05 -6.67 -18.01
C ALA A 93 15.77 -7.84 -17.05
N LEU A 94 14.98 -7.60 -16.00
CA LEU A 94 14.56 -8.66 -15.07
C LEU A 94 13.74 -9.75 -15.77
N ARG A 95 12.82 -9.38 -16.66
CA ARG A 95 12.00 -10.32 -17.43
C ARG A 95 12.82 -11.15 -18.40
N SER A 96 13.75 -10.53 -19.13
CA SER A 96 14.65 -11.21 -20.06
C SER A 96 15.52 -12.23 -19.34
N ARG A 97 16.09 -11.87 -18.18
CA ARG A 97 16.85 -12.81 -17.35
C ARG A 97 15.97 -13.93 -16.79
N ALA A 98 14.75 -13.63 -16.36
CA ALA A 98 13.83 -14.69 -15.90
C ALA A 98 13.46 -15.69 -17.01
N GLN A 99 13.48 -15.27 -18.28
CA GLN A 99 13.24 -16.15 -19.43
C GLN A 99 14.43 -17.05 -19.78
N SER A 100 15.66 -16.71 -19.38
CA SER A 100 16.84 -17.54 -19.67
C SER A 100 16.87 -18.84 -18.84
N GLY A 101 15.97 -19.01 -17.88
CA GLY A 101 15.78 -20.24 -17.12
C GLY A 101 16.72 -20.45 -15.93
N GLU A 102 17.76 -19.62 -15.80
CA GLU A 102 18.63 -19.61 -14.62
C GLU A 102 17.97 -18.79 -13.49
N PRO A 103 17.88 -19.32 -12.25
CA PRO A 103 17.41 -18.54 -11.12
C PRO A 103 18.30 -17.32 -10.93
N LEU A 104 17.71 -16.12 -10.96
CA LEU A 104 18.43 -14.91 -10.57
C LEU A 104 18.93 -15.09 -9.13
N ASN A 105 20.21 -14.78 -8.87
CA ASN A 105 20.86 -14.93 -7.56
C ASN A 105 20.13 -14.21 -6.40
N GLU A 106 19.22 -13.29 -6.72
CA GLU A 106 18.46 -12.47 -5.78
C GLU A 106 16.99 -12.91 -5.62
N THR A 107 16.64 -14.13 -6.09
CA THR A 107 15.26 -14.66 -5.99
C THR A 107 15.06 -15.56 -4.77
N ILE A 108 13.79 -15.72 -4.37
CA ILE A 108 13.44 -16.66 -3.30
C ILE A 108 13.83 -18.09 -3.70
N THR A 109 13.61 -18.46 -4.97
CA THR A 109 14.02 -19.77 -5.50
C THR A 109 15.51 -20.01 -5.36
N ALA A 110 16.35 -19.02 -5.70
CA ALA A 110 17.80 -19.13 -5.54
C ALA A 110 18.19 -19.31 -4.06
N ALA A 111 17.56 -18.54 -3.15
CA ALA A 111 17.82 -18.65 -1.72
C ALA A 111 17.47 -20.05 -1.17
N VAL A 112 16.29 -20.60 -1.51
CA VAL A 112 15.90 -21.96 -1.09
C VAL A 112 16.81 -23.02 -1.70
N THR A 113 17.23 -22.84 -2.97
CA THR A 113 18.16 -23.75 -3.66
C THR A 113 19.51 -23.79 -2.97
N GLU A 114 20.05 -22.63 -2.60
CA GLU A 114 21.32 -22.52 -1.90
C GLU A 114 21.25 -23.16 -0.50
N LEU A 115 20.15 -23.00 0.23
CA LEU A 115 19.96 -23.67 1.53
C LEU A 115 19.92 -25.19 1.40
N SER A 116 19.20 -25.71 0.39
CA SER A 116 19.17 -27.14 0.08
C SER A 116 20.55 -27.67 -0.32
N ARG A 117 21.31 -26.92 -1.15
CA ARG A 117 22.68 -27.26 -1.55
C ARG A 117 23.65 -27.32 -0.37
N ARG A 118 23.42 -26.53 0.68
CA ARG A 118 24.17 -26.57 1.94
C ARG A 118 23.76 -27.73 2.86
N GLY A 119 22.79 -28.55 2.47
CA GLY A 119 22.35 -29.73 3.21
C GLY A 119 21.34 -29.44 4.31
N LEU A 120 20.61 -28.32 4.25
CA LEU A 120 19.58 -28.00 5.24
C LEU A 120 18.38 -28.95 5.09
N ALA A 121 18.00 -29.62 6.17
CA ALA A 121 16.85 -30.52 6.16
C ALA A 121 15.51 -29.76 6.17
N ALA A 122 14.43 -30.42 5.73
CA ALA A 122 13.11 -29.79 5.57
C ALA A 122 12.53 -29.29 6.90
N ASP A 123 12.72 -30.02 7.99
CA ASP A 123 12.31 -29.64 9.35
C ASP A 123 13.05 -28.39 9.86
N GLN A 124 14.34 -28.30 9.58
CA GLN A 124 15.16 -27.13 9.89
C GLN A 124 14.71 -25.91 9.09
N LEU A 125 14.39 -26.09 7.81
CA LEU A 125 13.86 -25.02 6.96
C LEU A 125 12.47 -24.57 7.42
N GLN A 126 11.58 -25.49 7.81
CA GLN A 126 10.28 -25.17 8.40
C GLN A 126 10.46 -24.29 9.65
N ALA A 127 11.37 -24.64 10.55
CA ALA A 127 11.66 -23.85 11.75
C ALA A 127 12.25 -22.45 11.46
N LEU A 128 12.87 -22.23 10.29
CA LEU A 128 13.26 -20.90 9.84
C LEU A 128 12.05 -20.12 9.30
N ILE A 129 11.21 -20.75 8.49
CA ILE A 129 10.00 -20.15 7.92
C ILE A 129 9.04 -19.70 9.03
N ASP A 130 8.88 -20.50 10.09
CA ASP A 130 7.99 -20.19 11.22
C ASP A 130 8.39 -18.89 11.96
N ARG A 131 9.66 -18.48 11.84
CA ARG A 131 10.20 -17.25 12.44
C ARG A 131 10.40 -16.12 11.44
N LEU A 132 10.14 -16.35 10.15
CA LEU A 132 10.37 -15.37 9.11
C LEU A 132 9.36 -14.22 9.25
N ALA A 133 9.87 -13.01 9.44
CA ALA A 133 9.07 -11.80 9.47
C ALA A 133 9.83 -10.66 8.79
N ILE A 134 9.22 -10.05 7.79
CA ILE A 134 9.73 -8.90 7.04
C ILE A 134 8.68 -7.81 7.13
N MET A 135 9.04 -6.67 7.74
CA MET A 135 8.14 -5.53 7.93
C MET A 135 8.78 -4.23 7.45
N PRO A 136 8.63 -3.88 6.16
CA PRO A 136 8.99 -2.56 5.67
C PRO A 136 8.08 -1.51 6.30
N VAL A 137 8.65 -0.41 6.80
CA VAL A 137 7.92 0.69 7.42
C VAL A 137 7.99 1.93 6.52
N ILE A 138 6.84 2.39 6.04
CA ILE A 138 6.76 3.55 5.15
C ILE A 138 6.81 4.84 5.96
N THR A 139 7.79 5.69 5.67
CA THR A 139 7.96 7.03 6.27
C THR A 139 7.54 8.13 5.30
N ALA A 140 7.25 9.32 5.83
CA ALA A 140 7.03 10.50 4.99
C ALA A 140 8.36 10.94 4.35
N HIS A 141 8.32 11.49 3.14
CA HIS A 141 9.48 12.10 2.51
C HIS A 141 9.40 13.63 2.62
N PRO A 142 10.33 14.30 3.31
CA PRO A 142 10.20 15.71 3.70
C PRO A 142 10.22 16.69 2.52
N THR A 143 10.76 16.31 1.35
CA THR A 143 10.97 17.23 0.21
C THR A 143 10.44 16.73 -1.14
N GLU A 144 9.93 15.50 -1.23
CA GLU A 144 9.71 14.84 -2.54
C GLU A 144 8.39 14.05 -2.59
N ALA A 145 7.37 14.52 -1.89
CA ALA A 145 6.04 13.92 -1.99
C ALA A 145 5.38 14.32 -3.32
N LYS A 146 5.77 13.65 -4.42
CA LYS A 146 5.07 13.67 -5.72
C LYS A 146 3.57 13.59 -5.46
N ARG A 147 2.78 14.47 -6.08
CA ARG A 147 1.33 14.48 -5.87
C ARG A 147 0.76 13.15 -6.34
N ARG A 148 -0.22 12.60 -5.63
CA ARG A 148 -0.95 11.38 -6.05
C ARG A 148 -1.41 11.45 -7.51
N THR A 149 -1.90 12.60 -7.97
CA THR A 149 -2.33 12.80 -9.35
C THR A 149 -1.20 12.54 -10.35
N ILE A 150 0.01 13.04 -10.08
CA ILE A 150 1.20 12.81 -10.92
C ILE A 150 1.57 11.33 -10.89
N MET A 151 1.59 10.70 -9.71
CA MET A 151 1.89 9.27 -9.58
C MET A 151 0.91 8.38 -10.36
N VAL A 152 -0.40 8.71 -10.35
CA VAL A 152 -1.42 7.99 -11.12
C VAL A 152 -1.16 8.11 -12.62
N LYS A 153 -0.81 9.29 -13.14
CA LYS A 153 -0.49 9.51 -14.56
C LYS A 153 0.75 8.74 -14.99
N LEU A 154 1.84 8.85 -14.21
CA LEU A 154 3.05 8.08 -14.44
C LEU A 154 2.79 6.57 -14.39
N GLY A 155 1.89 6.10 -13.52
CA GLY A 155 1.46 4.71 -13.46
C GLY A 155 0.72 4.23 -14.72
N ARG A 156 -0.12 5.09 -15.34
CA ARG A 156 -0.78 4.78 -16.62
C ARG A 156 0.21 4.73 -17.76
N LEU A 157 1.12 5.70 -17.84
CA LEU A 157 2.22 5.72 -18.80
C LEU A 157 3.07 4.45 -18.65
N ALA A 158 3.45 4.08 -17.42
CA ALA A 158 4.18 2.86 -17.12
C ALA A 158 3.47 1.61 -17.65
N ALA A 159 2.16 1.49 -17.41
CA ALA A 159 1.37 0.37 -17.88
C ALA A 159 1.32 0.30 -19.41
N LYS A 160 1.16 1.44 -20.09
CA LYS A 160 1.10 1.49 -21.55
C LYS A 160 2.44 1.19 -22.21
N LEU A 161 3.54 1.73 -21.67
CA LEU A 161 4.90 1.39 -22.09
C LEU A 161 5.18 -0.11 -21.90
N HIS A 162 4.74 -0.67 -20.77
CA HIS A 162 4.88 -2.11 -20.52
C HIS A 162 4.09 -2.96 -21.53
N GLU A 163 2.89 -2.53 -21.93
CA GLU A 163 2.10 -3.21 -22.96
C GLU A 163 2.84 -3.23 -24.30
N ILE A 164 3.34 -2.08 -24.73
CA ILE A 164 4.13 -1.91 -25.95
C ILE A 164 5.36 -2.84 -25.96
N ASP A 165 6.06 -2.95 -24.82
CA ASP A 165 7.25 -3.78 -24.71
C ASP A 165 6.97 -5.30 -24.71
N THR A 166 5.72 -5.71 -24.49
CA THR A 166 5.40 -7.11 -24.18
C THR A 166 4.42 -7.76 -25.14
N VAL A 167 3.78 -6.96 -25.99
CA VAL A 167 2.84 -7.40 -27.03
C VAL A 167 3.38 -7.01 -28.40
N THR A 168 3.25 -7.91 -29.37
CA THR A 168 3.51 -7.56 -30.77
C THR A 168 2.29 -6.81 -31.31
N LEU A 169 2.38 -5.49 -31.40
CA LEU A 169 1.31 -4.63 -31.90
C LEU A 169 1.31 -4.57 -33.43
N THR A 170 0.14 -4.43 -34.02
CA THR A 170 -0.03 -4.01 -35.42
C THR A 170 0.32 -2.53 -35.59
N PRO A 171 0.54 -2.03 -36.82
CA PRO A 171 0.84 -0.62 -37.04
C PRO A 171 -0.24 0.34 -36.50
N ASP A 172 -1.52 -0.01 -36.65
CA ASP A 172 -2.63 0.81 -36.15
C ASP A 172 -2.68 0.79 -34.61
N GLU A 173 -2.52 -0.38 -33.98
CA GLU A 173 -2.44 -0.47 -32.51
C GLU A 173 -1.23 0.27 -31.93
N TRP A 174 -0.11 0.30 -32.66
CA TRP A 174 1.05 1.09 -32.28
C TRP A 174 0.73 2.59 -32.36
N ALA A 175 0.12 3.06 -33.45
CA ALA A 175 -0.29 4.46 -33.58
C ALA A 175 -1.26 4.87 -32.45
N ASP A 176 -2.29 4.07 -32.18
CA ASP A 176 -3.21 4.30 -31.05
C ASP A 176 -2.48 4.35 -29.70
N ALA A 177 -1.49 3.49 -29.50
CA ALA A 177 -0.70 3.46 -28.27
C ALA A 177 0.17 4.71 -28.10
N ILE A 178 0.74 5.22 -29.19
CA ILE A 178 1.53 6.45 -29.23
C ILE A 178 0.63 7.65 -28.92
N ASP A 179 -0.54 7.75 -29.56
CA ASP A 179 -1.50 8.83 -29.31
C ASP A 179 -1.94 8.88 -27.83
N LEU A 180 -2.23 7.72 -27.23
CA LEU A 180 -2.57 7.62 -25.81
C LEU A 180 -1.41 8.03 -24.88
N ILE A 181 -0.17 7.72 -25.24
CA ILE A 181 1.01 8.16 -24.46
C ILE A 181 1.17 9.68 -24.56
N THR A 182 1.06 10.24 -25.76
CA THR A 182 1.12 11.69 -25.98
C THR A 182 -0.01 12.40 -25.24
N GLU A 183 -1.23 11.87 -25.24
CA GLU A 183 -2.36 12.38 -24.45
C GLU A 183 -2.03 12.40 -22.96
N GLU A 184 -1.50 11.31 -22.40
CA GLU A 184 -1.14 11.26 -20.97
C GLU A 184 0.05 12.17 -20.64
N ILE A 185 1.01 12.39 -21.57
CA ILE A 185 2.09 13.38 -21.41
C ILE A 185 1.53 14.81 -21.43
N ALA A 186 0.61 15.14 -22.33
CA ALA A 186 -0.09 16.42 -22.33
C ALA A 186 -0.88 16.62 -21.03
N SER A 187 -1.54 15.57 -20.56
CA SER A 187 -2.27 15.59 -19.29
C SER A 187 -1.35 15.74 -18.08
N LEU A 188 -0.13 15.19 -18.15
CA LEU A 188 0.93 15.40 -17.15
C LEU A 188 1.38 16.87 -17.17
N TRP A 189 1.66 17.43 -18.35
CA TRP A 189 2.03 18.83 -18.54
C TRP A 189 0.99 19.80 -17.96
N GLN A 190 -0.28 19.58 -18.24
CA GLN A 190 -1.37 20.42 -17.74
C GLN A 190 -1.62 20.26 -16.23
N THR A 191 -0.93 19.35 -15.54
CA THR A 191 -1.08 19.14 -14.10
C THR A 191 0.01 19.83 -13.32
N GLU A 192 -0.40 20.74 -12.42
CA GLU A 192 0.54 21.39 -11.51
C GLU A 192 1.22 20.40 -10.56
N GLU A 193 2.55 20.37 -10.56
CA GLU A 193 3.33 19.52 -9.64
C GLU A 193 3.45 20.15 -8.26
N THR A 194 3.64 21.47 -8.24
CA THR A 194 3.73 22.25 -7.01
C THR A 194 2.34 22.41 -6.40
N ARG A 195 2.29 22.36 -5.06
CA ARG A 195 1.07 22.65 -4.33
C ARG A 195 1.08 24.15 -4.01
N THR A 196 -0.04 24.82 -4.24
CA THR A 196 -0.26 26.22 -3.82
C THR A 196 -0.30 26.38 -2.29
N ARG A 197 -0.38 25.27 -1.55
CA ARG A 197 -0.32 25.20 -0.08
C ARG A 197 0.66 24.14 0.37
N GLN A 198 1.15 24.26 1.61
CA GLN A 198 1.92 23.18 2.22
C GLN A 198 1.11 21.87 2.26
N PRO A 199 1.75 20.70 1.99
CA PRO A 199 1.11 19.40 2.18
C PRO A 199 0.60 19.24 3.61
N THR A 200 -0.59 18.68 3.76
CA THR A 200 -1.07 18.23 5.07
C THR A 200 -0.61 16.80 5.32
N VAL A 201 -0.56 16.38 6.59
CA VAL A 201 -0.28 14.98 6.95
C VAL A 201 -1.22 14.00 6.22
N LEU A 202 -2.51 14.36 6.06
CA LEU A 202 -3.46 13.51 5.33
C LEU A 202 -3.18 13.44 3.82
N ASP A 203 -2.51 14.43 3.23
CA ASP A 203 -2.04 14.33 1.84
C ASP A 203 -0.90 13.31 1.70
N GLU A 204 -0.01 13.25 2.69
CA GLU A 204 1.05 12.24 2.76
C GLU A 204 0.46 10.84 3.00
N VAL A 205 -0.53 10.71 3.89
CA VAL A 205 -1.27 9.46 4.08
C VAL A 205 -1.86 8.99 2.75
N ARG A 206 -2.54 9.86 2.00
CA ARG A 206 -3.12 9.51 0.69
C ARG A 206 -2.07 9.11 -0.34
N ASN A 207 -0.89 9.73 -0.30
CA ASN A 207 0.24 9.36 -1.15
C ASN A 207 0.75 7.95 -0.78
N ASN A 208 0.90 7.62 0.50
CA ASN A 208 1.30 6.28 0.93
C ASN A 208 0.28 5.20 0.55
N LEU A 209 -1.00 5.54 0.68
CA LEU A 209 -2.08 4.63 0.32
C LEU A 209 -2.08 4.27 -1.17
N TYR A 210 -1.55 5.15 -2.04
CA TYR A 210 -1.38 4.84 -3.46
C TYR A 210 -0.46 3.63 -3.66
N TYR A 211 0.70 3.57 -2.99
CA TYR A 211 1.63 2.44 -3.09
C TYR A 211 1.08 1.17 -2.46
N LEU A 212 0.36 1.29 -1.33
CA LEU A 212 -0.33 0.16 -0.71
C LEU A 212 -1.34 -0.46 -1.70
N GLU A 213 -2.18 0.37 -2.32
CA GLU A 213 -3.23 -0.03 -3.25
C GLU A 213 -2.69 -0.65 -4.55
N HIS A 214 -1.71 0.00 -5.19
CA HIS A 214 -1.31 -0.34 -6.56
C HIS A 214 -0.10 -1.29 -6.64
N THR A 215 0.63 -1.47 -5.54
CA THR A 215 1.86 -2.27 -5.53
C THR A 215 1.87 -3.30 -4.43
N LEU A 216 1.85 -2.87 -3.16
CA LEU A 216 2.14 -3.76 -2.03
C LEU A 216 1.02 -4.80 -1.80
N PHE A 217 -0.24 -4.41 -1.98
CA PHE A 217 -1.40 -5.30 -1.81
C PHE A 217 -1.37 -6.52 -2.74
N GLU A 218 -0.86 -6.35 -3.97
CA GLU A 218 -0.70 -7.44 -4.94
C GLU A 218 0.66 -8.12 -4.85
N LEU A 219 1.72 -7.41 -4.40
CA LEU A 219 3.07 -7.97 -4.27
C LEU A 219 3.19 -8.98 -3.12
N ALA A 220 2.66 -8.66 -1.94
CA ALA A 220 2.77 -9.52 -0.76
C ALA A 220 2.30 -10.97 -1.01
N PRO A 221 1.10 -11.24 -1.56
CA PRO A 221 0.68 -12.61 -1.86
C PRO A 221 1.51 -13.25 -2.99
N ARG A 222 2.13 -12.48 -3.89
CA ARG A 222 3.01 -13.02 -4.94
C ARG A 222 4.30 -13.58 -4.35
N LEU A 223 4.93 -12.87 -3.40
CA LEU A 223 6.12 -13.36 -2.70
C LEU A 223 5.83 -14.66 -1.93
N HIS A 224 4.64 -14.73 -1.33
CA HIS A 224 4.18 -15.94 -0.65
C HIS A 224 4.02 -17.13 -1.60
N VAL A 225 3.41 -16.91 -2.77
CA VAL A 225 3.28 -17.94 -3.82
C VAL A 225 4.64 -18.36 -4.37
N GLU A 226 5.58 -17.42 -4.54
CA GLU A 226 6.95 -17.72 -5.00
C GLU A 226 7.67 -18.63 -4.02
N LEU A 227 7.63 -18.32 -2.71
CA LEU A 227 8.21 -19.17 -1.67
C LEU A 227 7.60 -20.58 -1.68
N HIS A 228 6.26 -20.68 -1.72
CA HIS A 228 5.60 -21.98 -1.79
C HIS A 228 6.02 -22.81 -3.01
N ARG A 229 6.17 -22.17 -4.18
CA ARG A 229 6.61 -22.86 -5.41
C ARG A 229 8.06 -23.32 -5.30
N ALA A 230 8.94 -22.48 -4.75
CA ALA A 230 10.34 -22.84 -4.54
C ALA A 230 10.46 -24.05 -3.60
N LEU A 231 9.75 -24.03 -2.48
CA LEU A 231 9.72 -25.14 -1.51
C LEU A 231 9.23 -26.44 -2.15
N ALA A 232 8.09 -26.41 -2.85
CA ALA A 232 7.53 -27.59 -3.49
C ALA A 232 8.41 -28.16 -4.62
N ALA A 233 9.18 -27.31 -5.30
CA ALA A 233 10.10 -27.74 -6.36
C ALA A 233 11.38 -28.39 -5.80
N ILE A 234 11.91 -27.85 -4.71
CA ILE A 234 13.22 -28.24 -4.16
C ILE A 234 13.09 -29.35 -3.11
N TYR A 235 11.95 -29.40 -2.40
CA TYR A 235 11.60 -30.40 -1.38
C TYR A 235 10.25 -31.08 -1.73
N PRO A 236 10.17 -31.85 -2.83
CA PRO A 236 8.90 -32.36 -3.35
C PRO A 236 8.19 -33.39 -2.45
N GLY A 237 8.89 -33.98 -1.49
CA GLY A 237 8.34 -34.94 -0.53
C GLY A 237 7.83 -34.31 0.78
N ASP A 238 8.11 -33.02 1.00
CA ASP A 238 7.85 -32.34 2.27
C ASP A 238 6.72 -31.32 2.13
N ALA A 239 5.87 -31.24 3.14
CA ALA A 239 4.78 -30.28 3.19
C ALA A 239 5.17 -29.12 4.10
N PHE A 240 5.35 -27.93 3.52
CA PHE A 240 5.65 -26.72 4.28
C PHE A 240 4.38 -25.95 4.63
N GLN A 241 4.30 -25.50 5.87
CA GLN A 241 3.35 -24.47 6.29
C GLN A 241 4.04 -23.13 6.19
N VAL A 242 3.52 -22.24 5.35
CA VAL A 242 4.05 -20.88 5.23
C VAL A 242 2.98 -19.96 5.77
N ALA A 243 3.26 -19.33 6.91
CA ALA A 243 2.44 -18.21 7.38
C ALA A 243 2.76 -16.95 6.55
N PRO A 244 1.88 -15.94 6.51
CA PRO A 244 2.23 -14.65 5.96
C PRO A 244 3.41 -14.04 6.72
N PHE A 245 4.54 -13.92 6.02
CA PHE A 245 5.80 -13.44 6.57
C PHE A 245 6.09 -11.98 6.21
N VAL A 246 5.38 -11.42 5.24
CA VAL A 246 5.44 -9.99 4.91
C VAL A 246 4.37 -9.27 5.71
N ARG A 247 4.73 -8.15 6.33
CA ARG A 247 3.84 -7.19 6.98
C ARG A 247 4.21 -5.80 6.51
N ILE A 248 3.30 -4.84 6.57
CA ILE A 248 3.60 -3.45 6.21
C ILE A 248 3.34 -2.55 7.40
N GLY A 249 4.33 -1.72 7.75
CA GLY A 249 4.20 -0.66 8.73
C GLY A 249 4.14 0.72 8.08
N SER A 250 3.68 1.73 8.82
CA SER A 250 3.81 3.12 8.42
C SER A 250 3.95 4.04 9.62
N TRP A 251 4.75 5.10 9.46
CA TRP A 251 4.84 6.21 10.40
C TRP A 251 3.92 7.37 10.04
N VAL A 252 3.41 7.40 8.81
CA VAL A 252 2.71 8.57 8.28
C VAL A 252 1.30 8.66 8.87
N GLY A 253 1.06 9.74 9.61
CA GLY A 253 -0.16 9.93 10.41
C GLY A 253 -0.06 9.39 11.85
N GLY A 254 1.08 8.78 12.22
CA GLY A 254 1.33 8.22 13.56
C GLY A 254 2.56 8.79 14.26
N ASP A 255 3.60 9.20 13.51
CA ASP A 255 4.79 9.84 14.07
C ASP A 255 4.54 11.31 14.40
N ARG A 256 4.55 11.62 15.70
CA ARG A 256 4.22 12.94 16.26
C ARG A 256 5.46 13.62 16.85
N ASP A 257 6.61 12.96 16.79
CA ASP A 257 7.86 13.42 17.38
C ASP A 257 8.37 14.64 16.60
N GLY A 258 8.33 15.81 17.24
CA GLY A 258 8.68 17.09 16.60
C GLY A 258 7.67 17.59 15.55
N ASN A 259 6.53 16.92 15.35
CA ASN A 259 5.53 17.31 14.34
C ASN A 259 4.15 17.60 14.97
N PRO A 260 3.82 18.88 15.24
CA PRO A 260 2.54 19.25 15.87
C PRO A 260 1.33 19.03 14.96
N PHE A 261 1.53 18.84 13.64
CA PHE A 261 0.43 18.64 12.69
C PHE A 261 -0.16 17.23 12.73
N VAL A 262 0.52 16.26 13.36
CA VAL A 262 -0.03 14.93 13.60
C VAL A 262 -0.86 14.98 14.87
N SER A 263 -2.12 15.39 14.74
CA SER A 263 -3.11 15.41 15.84
C SER A 263 -3.79 14.05 16.03
N ILE A 264 -4.47 13.86 17.16
CA ILE A 264 -5.31 12.66 17.40
C ILE A 264 -6.33 12.46 16.29
N ALA A 265 -6.95 13.54 15.80
CA ALA A 265 -7.93 13.48 14.73
C ALA A 265 -7.29 13.01 13.41
N VAL A 266 -6.06 13.45 13.11
CA VAL A 266 -5.30 12.99 11.95
C VAL A 266 -4.96 11.51 12.06
N THR A 267 -4.54 11.04 13.24
CA THR A 267 -4.27 9.62 13.48
C THR A 267 -5.53 8.75 13.33
N GLU A 268 -6.66 9.18 13.90
CA GLU A 268 -7.96 8.47 13.74
C GLU A 268 -8.37 8.43 12.27
N GLU A 269 -8.28 9.55 11.55
CA GLU A 269 -8.64 9.62 10.14
C GLU A 269 -7.70 8.78 9.26
N THR A 270 -6.41 8.71 9.60
CA THR A 270 -5.43 7.85 8.93
C THR A 270 -5.86 6.39 9.03
N LEU A 271 -6.12 5.91 10.24
CA LEU A 271 -6.56 4.54 10.50
C LEU A 271 -7.90 4.20 9.81
N ARG A 272 -8.85 5.15 9.82
CA ARG A 272 -10.14 5.00 9.13
C ARG A 272 -9.98 4.92 7.61
N THR A 273 -9.12 5.75 7.03
CA THR A 273 -8.84 5.75 5.59
C THR A 273 -8.17 4.45 5.17
N GLN A 274 -7.23 3.93 5.98
CA GLN A 274 -6.63 2.62 5.74
C GLN A 274 -7.66 1.49 5.76
N LYS A 275 -8.56 1.47 6.76
CA LYS A 275 -9.67 0.51 6.82
C LYS A 275 -10.58 0.57 5.59
N ALA A 276 -10.98 1.78 5.19
CA ALA A 276 -11.83 1.99 4.03
C ALA A 276 -11.16 1.46 2.75
N LEU A 277 -9.87 1.74 2.55
CA LEU A 277 -9.12 1.20 1.42
C LEU A 277 -9.03 -0.33 1.46
N ALA A 278 -8.71 -0.94 2.61
CA ALA A 278 -8.66 -2.40 2.74
C ALA A 278 -10.00 -3.05 2.35
N LEU A 279 -11.11 -2.55 2.89
CA LEU A 279 -12.46 -3.04 2.59
C LEU A 279 -12.80 -2.91 1.10
N ARG A 280 -12.47 -1.76 0.49
CA ARG A 280 -12.67 -1.53 -0.95
C ARG A 280 -11.85 -2.48 -1.81
N LEU A 281 -10.59 -2.75 -1.45
CA LEU A 281 -9.73 -3.71 -2.13
C LEU A 281 -10.29 -5.14 -2.05
N TYR A 282 -10.76 -5.55 -0.86
CA TYR A 282 -11.40 -6.85 -0.68
C TYR A 282 -12.71 -6.96 -1.46
N ARG A 283 -13.55 -5.94 -1.45
CA ARG A 283 -14.78 -5.91 -2.27
C ARG A 283 -14.48 -6.08 -3.75
N ALA A 284 -13.45 -5.37 -4.27
CA ALA A 284 -13.03 -5.52 -5.65
C ALA A 284 -12.49 -6.93 -5.94
N ALA A 285 -11.76 -7.55 -5.01
CA ALA A 285 -11.30 -8.93 -5.15
C ALA A 285 -12.46 -9.94 -5.15
N ILE A 286 -13.46 -9.75 -4.27
CA ILE A 286 -14.67 -10.57 -4.21
C ILE A 286 -15.48 -10.43 -5.50
N ASP A 287 -15.66 -9.21 -6.02
CA ASP A 287 -16.38 -8.95 -7.27
C ASP A 287 -15.71 -9.65 -8.48
N ARG A 288 -14.38 -9.59 -8.57
CA ARG A 288 -13.63 -10.35 -9.58
C ARG A 288 -13.78 -11.87 -9.45
N MET A 289 -13.91 -12.39 -8.22
CA MET A 289 -14.09 -13.84 -7.98
C MET A 289 -15.54 -14.29 -8.14
N TYR A 290 -16.51 -13.42 -7.88
CA TYR A 290 -17.93 -13.67 -8.05
C TYR A 290 -18.27 -14.12 -9.48
N GLY A 291 -17.63 -13.52 -10.48
CA GLY A 291 -17.74 -13.93 -11.88
C GLY A 291 -17.21 -15.35 -12.16
N VAL A 292 -16.31 -15.87 -11.33
CA VAL A 292 -15.47 -17.05 -11.63
C VAL A 292 -15.86 -18.28 -10.81
N LEU A 293 -16.33 -18.12 -9.57
CA LEU A 293 -16.72 -19.22 -8.67
C LEU A 293 -18.17 -19.67 -8.90
N SER A 294 -18.48 -20.12 -10.12
CA SER A 294 -19.82 -20.55 -10.56
C SER A 294 -20.11 -22.04 -10.33
N SER A 295 -19.35 -22.71 -9.46
CA SER A 295 -19.48 -24.15 -9.25
C SER A 295 -20.91 -24.55 -8.90
N SER A 296 -21.46 -25.44 -9.72
CA SER A 296 -22.77 -26.03 -9.50
C SER A 296 -22.75 -26.96 -8.29
N GLU A 297 -23.85 -26.97 -7.53
CA GLU A 297 -24.09 -27.89 -6.42
C GLU A 297 -23.92 -29.37 -6.76
N ARG A 298 -24.00 -29.76 -8.05
CA ARG A 298 -23.75 -31.14 -8.50
C ARG A 298 -22.36 -31.67 -8.13
N PHE A 299 -21.39 -30.78 -7.91
CA PHE A 299 -20.04 -31.16 -7.48
C PHE A 299 -19.91 -31.31 -5.96
N GLY A 300 -20.98 -30.99 -5.23
CA GLY A 300 -21.05 -31.04 -3.79
C GLY A 300 -20.62 -29.72 -3.12
N VAL A 301 -21.05 -29.59 -1.87
CA VAL A 301 -20.74 -28.47 -0.98
C VAL A 301 -20.78 -29.00 0.45
N SER A 302 -19.94 -28.46 1.32
CA SER A 302 -19.96 -28.84 2.74
C SER A 302 -21.23 -28.35 3.44
N ASP A 303 -21.69 -29.10 4.44
CA ASP A 303 -22.81 -28.71 5.29
C ASP A 303 -22.53 -27.40 6.05
N GLY A 304 -21.26 -27.18 6.44
CA GLY A 304 -20.83 -25.92 7.05
C GLY A 304 -21.08 -24.71 6.15
N LEU A 305 -20.82 -24.82 4.84
CA LEU A 305 -21.10 -23.74 3.90
C LEU A 305 -22.61 -23.54 3.69
N ARG A 306 -23.41 -24.62 3.65
CA ARG A 306 -24.88 -24.52 3.58
C ARG A 306 -25.46 -23.82 4.82
N ALA A 307 -25.00 -24.18 6.01
CA ALA A 307 -25.41 -23.53 7.26
C ALA A 307 -25.02 -22.05 7.30
N SER A 308 -23.81 -21.72 6.83
CA SER A 308 -23.33 -20.34 6.73
C SER A 308 -24.19 -19.49 5.78
N LEU A 309 -24.60 -20.06 4.63
CA LEU A 309 -25.52 -19.40 3.70
C LEU A 309 -26.90 -19.17 4.29
N ALA A 310 -27.45 -20.14 5.03
CA ALA A 310 -28.73 -19.97 5.72
C ALA A 310 -28.67 -18.84 6.76
N ALA A 311 -27.56 -18.74 7.52
CA ALA A 311 -27.34 -17.66 8.47
C ALA A 311 -27.21 -16.28 7.78
N ASP A 312 -26.49 -16.20 6.64
CA ASP A 312 -26.40 -14.98 5.86
C ASP A 312 -27.77 -14.58 5.26
N ALA A 313 -28.57 -15.55 4.80
CA ALA A 313 -29.91 -15.31 4.27
C ALA A 313 -30.87 -14.72 5.32
N MET A 314 -30.74 -15.13 6.59
CA MET A 314 -31.49 -14.52 7.70
C MET A 314 -31.08 -13.06 7.96
N ARG A 315 -29.80 -12.72 7.75
CA ARG A 315 -29.29 -11.35 7.92
C ARG A 315 -29.65 -10.43 6.76
N PHE A 316 -29.77 -10.98 5.56
CA PHE A 316 -30.02 -10.26 4.31
C PHE A 316 -31.18 -10.89 3.52
N PRO A 317 -32.44 -10.79 4.02
CA PRO A 317 -33.57 -11.53 3.45
C PRO A 317 -33.94 -11.09 2.03
N ALA A 318 -33.83 -9.78 1.72
CA ALA A 318 -34.12 -9.27 0.38
C ALA A 318 -33.07 -9.74 -0.63
N GLU A 319 -31.79 -9.71 -0.25
CA GLU A 319 -30.67 -10.16 -1.06
C GLU A 319 -30.70 -11.67 -1.25
N ALA A 320 -31.11 -12.44 -0.24
CA ALA A 320 -31.24 -13.89 -0.32
C ALA A 320 -32.17 -14.31 -1.46
N VAL A 321 -33.35 -13.69 -1.54
CA VAL A 321 -34.30 -13.94 -2.64
C VAL A 321 -33.67 -13.60 -3.99
N ARG A 322 -32.99 -12.45 -4.10
CA ARG A 322 -32.34 -12.01 -5.35
C ARG A 322 -31.20 -12.94 -5.77
N PHE A 323 -30.38 -13.40 -4.83
CA PHE A 323 -29.23 -14.26 -5.10
C PHE A 323 -29.67 -15.67 -5.51
N GLU A 324 -30.70 -16.23 -4.86
CA GLU A 324 -31.26 -17.53 -5.25
C GLU A 324 -31.87 -17.46 -6.66
N GLN A 325 -32.65 -16.43 -6.97
CA GLN A 325 -33.24 -16.24 -8.30
C GLN A 325 -32.19 -16.06 -9.40
N ARG A 326 -31.12 -15.32 -9.11
CA ARG A 326 -30.09 -15.00 -10.10
C ARG A 326 -29.06 -16.13 -10.27
N TYR A 327 -28.81 -16.91 -9.21
CA TYR A 327 -27.76 -17.94 -9.14
C TYR A 327 -28.28 -19.26 -8.56
N PRO A 328 -29.32 -19.86 -9.15
CA PRO A 328 -29.88 -21.11 -8.64
C PRO A 328 -28.82 -22.21 -8.69
N GLY A 329 -28.65 -22.93 -7.58
CA GLY A 329 -27.71 -24.05 -7.47
C GLY A 329 -26.22 -23.67 -7.54
N GLN A 330 -25.86 -22.39 -7.38
CA GLN A 330 -24.47 -21.89 -7.40
C GLN A 330 -24.08 -21.29 -6.05
N LEU A 331 -24.07 -22.13 -5.02
CA LEU A 331 -23.93 -21.70 -3.62
C LEU A 331 -22.64 -20.96 -3.30
N TYR A 332 -21.51 -21.31 -3.94
CA TYR A 332 -20.26 -20.56 -3.77
C TYR A 332 -20.40 -19.11 -4.28
N ARG A 333 -21.13 -18.91 -5.38
CA ARG A 333 -21.39 -17.59 -5.94
C ARG A 333 -22.34 -16.79 -5.05
N GLN A 334 -23.40 -17.42 -4.53
CA GLN A 334 -24.29 -16.80 -3.55
C GLN A 334 -23.53 -16.39 -2.28
N LYS A 335 -22.62 -17.25 -1.77
CA LYS A 335 -21.80 -16.92 -0.60
C LYS A 335 -20.92 -15.70 -0.87
N MET A 336 -20.28 -15.62 -2.04
CA MET A 336 -19.51 -14.43 -2.41
C MET A 336 -20.38 -13.17 -2.46
N ALA A 337 -21.63 -13.28 -2.93
CA ALA A 337 -22.56 -12.17 -2.95
C ALA A 337 -22.90 -11.68 -1.53
N PHE A 338 -23.15 -12.58 -0.58
CA PHE A 338 -23.35 -12.20 0.82
C PHE A 338 -22.09 -11.63 1.47
N ILE A 339 -20.91 -12.21 1.21
CA ILE A 339 -19.63 -11.66 1.67
C ILE A 339 -19.45 -10.22 1.17
N TYR A 340 -19.79 -9.96 -0.10
CA TYR A 340 -19.75 -8.61 -0.67
C TYR A 340 -20.67 -7.64 0.09
N GLN A 341 -21.90 -8.05 0.40
CA GLN A 341 -22.86 -7.23 1.16
C GLN A 341 -22.37 -6.96 2.58
N LYS A 342 -21.79 -7.95 3.25
CA LYS A 342 -21.19 -7.76 4.58
C LYS A 342 -20.00 -6.80 4.53
N LEU A 343 -19.13 -6.89 3.52
CA LEU A 343 -18.04 -5.93 3.34
C LEU A 343 -18.55 -4.51 3.07
N LEU A 344 -19.57 -4.35 2.23
CA LEU A 344 -20.22 -3.06 1.97
C LEU A 344 -20.79 -2.45 3.25
N ALA A 345 -21.58 -3.22 4.01
CA ALA A 345 -22.11 -2.77 5.29
C ALA A 345 -20.99 -2.39 6.28
N THR A 346 -19.91 -3.16 6.31
CA THR A 346 -18.73 -2.88 7.16
C THR A 346 -18.05 -1.56 6.78
N GLU A 347 -17.96 -1.26 5.48
CA GLU A 347 -17.39 -0.02 4.95
C GLU A 347 -18.27 1.20 5.29
N GLU A 348 -19.59 1.08 5.11
CA GLU A 348 -20.56 2.11 5.52
C GLU A 348 -20.52 2.36 7.03
N GLY A 349 -20.32 1.31 7.84
CA GLY A 349 -20.09 1.43 9.29
C GLY A 349 -18.79 2.15 9.62
N ALA A 350 -17.70 1.87 8.89
CA ALA A 350 -16.39 2.51 9.08
C ALA A 350 -16.38 4.03 8.78
N ALA A 351 -17.32 4.49 7.94
CA ALA A 351 -17.52 5.91 7.65
C ALA A 351 -18.07 6.73 8.84
N ARG A 352 -18.44 6.08 9.96
CA ARG A 352 -18.89 6.77 11.18
C ARG A 352 -17.72 7.06 12.14
N PRO A 353 -17.78 8.17 12.90
CA PRO A 353 -16.77 8.49 13.93
C PRO A 353 -16.72 7.42 15.03
N TRP A 354 -15.51 7.02 15.46
CA TRP A 354 -15.37 5.90 16.40
C TRP A 354 -15.90 6.19 17.80
N ARG A 355 -15.96 7.47 18.19
CA ARG A 355 -16.52 7.90 19.49
C ARG A 355 -18.05 7.80 19.55
N ALA A 356 -18.73 7.90 18.41
CA ALA A 356 -20.18 7.97 18.34
C ALA A 356 -20.84 6.60 18.16
N ASP A 357 -20.16 5.69 17.46
CA ASP A 357 -20.66 4.34 17.24
C ASP A 357 -20.13 3.40 18.33
N ARG A 358 -20.96 2.54 18.92
CA ARG A 358 -20.52 1.58 19.95
C ARG A 358 -20.81 0.12 19.60
N LEU A 359 -21.57 -0.16 18.53
CA LEU A 359 -22.07 -1.50 18.26
C LEU A 359 -21.93 -1.82 16.76
N SER A 360 -21.11 -2.81 16.44
CA SER A 360 -21.14 -3.43 15.12
C SER A 360 -22.53 -3.99 14.87
N ARG A 361 -23.09 -3.70 13.70
CA ARG A 361 -24.40 -4.21 13.31
C ARG A 361 -24.27 -5.70 12.92
N PRO A 362 -25.34 -6.51 13.07
CA PRO A 362 -25.29 -7.94 12.68
C PRO A 362 -24.94 -8.21 11.21
N THR A 363 -25.13 -7.21 10.35
CA THR A 363 -24.81 -7.23 8.91
C THR A 363 -23.36 -6.86 8.60
N GLU A 364 -22.60 -6.37 9.58
CA GLU A 364 -21.19 -6.01 9.43
C GLU A 364 -20.29 -7.17 9.88
N TYR A 365 -19.05 -7.21 9.39
CA TYR A 365 -18.02 -8.02 10.01
C TYR A 365 -17.53 -7.33 11.29
N GLY A 366 -17.52 -8.05 12.41
CA GLY A 366 -16.96 -7.57 13.67
C GLY A 366 -15.43 -7.50 13.64
N SER A 367 -14.79 -8.35 12.82
CA SER A 367 -13.34 -8.36 12.66
C SER A 367 -12.90 -8.89 11.28
N ALA A 368 -11.64 -8.65 10.92
CA ALA A 368 -11.05 -9.28 9.74
C ALA A 368 -10.98 -10.81 9.86
N GLY A 369 -10.95 -11.34 11.10
CA GLY A 369 -11.00 -12.78 11.37
C GLY A 369 -12.29 -13.43 10.90
N GLU A 370 -13.44 -12.80 11.18
CA GLU A 370 -14.74 -13.30 10.69
C GLU A 370 -14.82 -13.35 9.15
N PHE A 371 -14.24 -12.34 8.49
CA PHE A 371 -14.13 -12.34 7.03
C PHE A 371 -13.21 -13.45 6.52
N LEU A 372 -12.06 -13.63 7.17
CA LEU A 372 -11.12 -14.70 6.85
C LEU A 372 -11.73 -16.10 7.03
N ASP A 373 -12.54 -16.30 8.07
CA ASP A 373 -13.22 -17.56 8.35
C ASP A 373 -14.21 -17.92 7.24
N ASP A 374 -14.95 -16.95 6.71
CA ASP A 374 -15.82 -17.14 5.54
C ASP A 374 -15.03 -17.59 4.31
N LEU A 375 -13.86 -16.99 4.05
CA LEU A 375 -13.00 -17.38 2.93
C LEU A 375 -12.42 -18.79 3.12
N ARG A 376 -11.99 -19.13 4.34
CA ARG A 376 -11.44 -20.45 4.69
C ARG A 376 -12.50 -21.55 4.65
N LEU A 377 -13.74 -21.24 5.03
CA LEU A 377 -14.87 -22.14 4.89
C LEU A 377 -15.12 -22.47 3.41
N MET A 378 -15.15 -21.45 2.56
CA MET A 378 -15.26 -21.65 1.11
C MET A 378 -14.09 -22.46 0.55
N GLN A 379 -12.86 -22.15 0.98
CA GLN A 379 -11.66 -22.85 0.55
C GLN A 379 -11.70 -24.34 0.90
N SER A 380 -12.03 -24.66 2.16
CA SER A 380 -12.11 -26.03 2.66
C SER A 380 -13.21 -26.81 1.93
N SER A 381 -14.38 -26.20 1.76
CA SER A 381 -15.48 -26.80 1.00
C SER A 381 -15.09 -27.08 -0.45
N LEU A 382 -14.42 -26.14 -1.14
CA LEU A 382 -13.94 -26.35 -2.50
C LEU A 382 -12.90 -27.47 -2.59
N ALA A 383 -11.96 -27.54 -1.65
CA ALA A 383 -10.92 -28.56 -1.64
C ALA A 383 -11.52 -29.98 -1.51
N GLN A 384 -12.57 -30.13 -0.71
CA GLN A 384 -13.29 -31.40 -0.51
C GLN A 384 -14.17 -31.79 -1.73
N HIS A 385 -14.62 -30.81 -2.51
CA HIS A 385 -15.64 -31.00 -3.56
C HIS A 385 -15.10 -30.72 -4.98
N ARG A 386 -14.00 -31.39 -5.35
CA ARG A 386 -13.37 -31.32 -6.70
C ARG A 386 -12.95 -29.90 -7.14
N GLY A 387 -12.92 -28.93 -6.24
CA GLY A 387 -12.58 -27.53 -6.48
C GLY A 387 -11.15 -27.15 -6.06
N ALA A 388 -10.24 -28.11 -5.88
CA ALA A 388 -8.90 -27.88 -5.32
C ALA A 388 -8.09 -26.78 -6.05
N ARG A 389 -8.19 -26.68 -7.39
CA ARG A 389 -7.53 -25.61 -8.17
C ARG A 389 -8.09 -24.22 -7.86
N MET A 390 -9.39 -24.11 -7.59
CA MET A 390 -10.01 -22.84 -7.22
C MET A 390 -9.65 -22.46 -5.77
N ALA A 391 -9.63 -23.46 -4.88
CA ALA A 391 -9.25 -23.30 -3.48
C ALA A 391 -7.81 -22.77 -3.32
N ARG A 392 -6.87 -23.29 -4.11
CA ARG A 392 -5.43 -22.93 -4.08
C ARG A 392 -5.06 -21.77 -5.03
N GLY A 393 -6.04 -21.23 -5.76
CA GLY A 393 -5.83 -20.21 -6.78
C GLY A 393 -6.08 -18.80 -6.26
N ARG A 394 -7.03 -18.09 -6.88
CA ARG A 394 -7.40 -16.71 -6.53
C ARG A 394 -7.89 -16.60 -5.08
N LEU A 395 -8.60 -17.60 -4.58
CA LEU A 395 -9.11 -17.62 -3.21
C LEU A 395 -7.97 -17.67 -2.18
N GLN A 396 -6.96 -18.54 -2.37
CA GLN A 396 -5.78 -18.57 -1.52
C GLN A 396 -5.04 -17.23 -1.52
N ARG A 397 -4.91 -16.57 -2.68
CA ARG A 397 -4.29 -15.24 -2.74
C ARG A 397 -5.04 -14.21 -1.90
N LEU A 398 -6.37 -14.20 -1.96
CA LEU A 398 -7.18 -13.31 -1.13
C LEU A 398 -7.04 -13.65 0.36
N ILE A 399 -7.04 -14.93 0.72
CA ILE A 399 -6.78 -15.39 2.09
C ILE A 399 -5.45 -14.82 2.60
N THR A 400 -4.36 -15.00 1.83
CA THR A 400 -3.05 -14.45 2.18
C THR A 400 -3.06 -12.92 2.29
N GLN A 401 -3.81 -12.21 1.43
CA GLN A 401 -4.01 -10.76 1.54
C GLN A 401 -4.69 -10.40 2.87
N VAL A 402 -5.78 -11.07 3.24
CA VAL A 402 -6.49 -10.79 4.51
C VAL A 402 -5.61 -11.09 5.72
N GLU A 403 -4.83 -12.17 5.69
CA GLU A 403 -3.92 -12.50 6.79
C GLU A 403 -2.73 -11.53 6.90
N THR A 404 -2.31 -10.93 5.78
CA THR A 404 -1.24 -9.92 5.71
C THR A 404 -1.71 -8.55 6.17
N PHE A 405 -2.84 -8.09 5.61
CA PHE A 405 -3.29 -6.70 5.69
C PHE A 405 -4.45 -6.49 6.69
N GLY A 406 -5.20 -7.54 7.05
CA GLY A 406 -6.37 -7.43 7.92
C GLY A 406 -7.35 -6.33 7.49
N PHE A 407 -8.01 -5.69 8.45
CA PHE A 407 -8.78 -4.46 8.22
C PHE A 407 -7.98 -3.18 8.52
N HIS A 408 -6.71 -3.30 8.92
CA HIS A 408 -5.84 -2.15 9.20
C HIS A 408 -5.01 -1.73 7.99
N LEU A 409 -4.84 -2.58 6.97
CA LEU A 409 -3.95 -2.42 5.83
C LEU A 409 -2.46 -2.39 6.23
N ALA A 410 -1.96 -1.31 6.82
CA ALA A 410 -0.63 -1.22 7.39
C ALA A 410 -0.70 -0.92 8.89
N THR A 411 0.18 -1.53 9.68
CA THR A 411 0.31 -1.18 11.10
C THR A 411 0.82 0.25 11.21
N LEU A 412 0.11 1.10 11.96
CA LEU A 412 0.48 2.49 12.17
C LEU A 412 1.29 2.62 13.45
N ASP A 413 2.57 2.96 13.32
CA ASP A 413 3.42 3.19 14.48
C ASP A 413 3.11 4.56 15.08
N ILE A 414 2.96 4.60 16.41
CA ILE A 414 2.78 5.84 17.15
C ILE A 414 4.09 6.18 17.84
N ARG A 415 4.65 7.34 17.50
CA ARG A 415 5.92 7.83 18.06
C ARG A 415 5.74 9.19 18.71
N GLN A 416 6.36 9.36 19.88
CA GLN A 416 6.32 10.59 20.67
C GLN A 416 7.59 10.74 21.51
N HIS A 417 7.99 11.99 21.78
CA HIS A 417 9.15 12.31 22.61
C HIS A 417 8.91 11.90 24.08
N SER A 418 9.91 11.31 24.74
CA SER A 418 9.81 10.77 26.10
C SER A 418 9.37 11.82 27.14
N GLU A 419 9.80 13.06 26.98
CA GLU A 419 9.43 14.17 27.89
C GLU A 419 7.92 14.42 27.92
N ARG A 420 7.18 14.19 26.83
CA ARG A 420 5.72 14.31 26.82
C ARG A 420 5.08 13.30 27.76
N HIS A 421 5.60 12.06 27.77
CA HIS A 421 5.15 11.01 28.67
C HIS A 421 5.52 11.33 30.13
N ALA A 422 6.75 11.78 30.36
CA ALA A 422 7.22 12.15 31.70
C ALA A 422 6.36 13.27 32.32
N SER A 423 6.07 14.32 31.55
CA SER A 423 5.20 15.43 32.00
C SER A 423 3.77 14.97 32.29
N ALA A 424 3.19 14.13 31.43
CA ALA A 424 1.84 13.60 31.65
C ALA A 424 1.75 12.71 32.91
N VAL A 425 2.76 11.85 33.13
CA VAL A 425 2.87 11.01 34.32
C VAL A 425 3.06 11.87 35.57
N ALA A 426 3.92 12.89 35.52
CA ALA A 426 4.16 13.78 36.64
C ALA A 426 2.88 14.51 37.09
N GLU A 427 2.14 15.09 36.13
CA GLU A 427 0.89 15.80 36.41
C GLU A 427 -0.19 14.85 36.98
N LEU A 428 -0.29 13.65 36.42
CA LEU A 428 -1.26 12.66 36.83
C LEU A 428 -0.97 12.13 38.24
N LEU A 429 0.28 11.77 38.55
CA LEU A 429 0.66 11.28 39.88
C LEU A 429 0.55 12.39 40.94
N GLY A 430 0.91 13.62 40.58
CA GLY A 430 0.77 14.81 41.43
C GLY A 430 -0.69 15.09 41.80
N ARG A 431 -1.63 15.00 40.84
CA ARG A 431 -3.07 15.20 41.09
C ARG A 431 -3.62 14.25 42.15
N TYR A 432 -3.15 13.01 42.19
CA TYR A 432 -3.59 12.00 43.16
C TYR A 432 -2.75 11.96 44.43
N GLY A 433 -1.79 12.90 44.59
CA GLY A 433 -0.94 12.98 45.78
C GLY A 433 0.00 11.80 45.95
N LEU A 434 0.31 11.08 44.86
CA LEU A 434 1.19 9.90 44.90
C LEU A 434 2.67 10.28 44.97
N VAL A 435 3.02 11.42 44.36
CA VAL A 435 4.35 12.04 44.47
C VAL A 435 4.20 13.55 44.36
N ALA A 436 4.96 14.31 45.14
CA ALA A 436 4.96 15.77 45.07
C ALA A 436 5.57 16.27 43.75
N THR A 437 6.75 15.77 43.39
CA THR A 437 7.43 16.11 42.13
C THR A 437 8.06 14.86 41.52
N TYR A 438 7.42 14.30 40.48
CA TYR A 438 7.94 13.11 39.78
C TYR A 438 9.30 13.39 39.11
N SER A 439 9.50 14.60 38.59
CA SER A 439 10.73 15.00 37.91
C SER A 439 11.96 15.00 38.81
N ASP A 440 11.79 15.18 40.12
CA ASP A 440 12.89 15.23 41.10
C ASP A 440 13.31 13.84 41.57
N LEU A 441 12.53 12.80 41.25
CA LEU A 441 12.87 11.43 41.58
C LEU A 441 14.10 10.97 40.80
N SER A 442 14.99 10.24 41.47
CA SER A 442 16.03 9.45 40.80
C SER A 442 15.42 8.34 39.94
N GLU A 443 16.17 7.84 38.97
CA GLU A 443 15.67 6.80 38.06
C GLU A 443 15.20 5.53 38.79
N HIS A 444 15.92 5.12 39.85
CA HIS A 444 15.52 4.00 40.70
C HIS A 444 14.17 4.25 41.38
N GLN A 445 13.96 5.44 41.94
CA GLN A 445 12.69 5.81 42.58
C GLN A 445 11.54 5.87 41.56
N ARG A 446 11.80 6.34 40.34
CA ARG A 446 10.81 6.31 39.25
C ARG A 446 10.44 4.88 38.90
N HIS A 447 11.42 3.99 38.76
CA HIS A 447 11.21 2.57 38.49
C HIS A 447 10.35 1.91 39.58
N ASP A 448 10.68 2.09 40.85
CA ASP A 448 9.93 1.50 41.97
C ASP A 448 8.47 1.99 41.97
N LEU A 449 8.26 3.30 41.82
CA LEU A 449 6.94 3.93 41.80
C LEU A 449 6.08 3.45 40.62
N LEU A 450 6.63 3.48 39.40
CA LEU A 450 5.92 3.03 38.21
C LEU A 450 5.62 1.54 38.27
N THR A 451 6.54 0.72 38.78
CA THR A 451 6.32 -0.72 38.96
C THR A 451 5.18 -0.97 39.94
N ALA A 452 5.17 -0.26 41.08
CA ALA A 452 4.10 -0.37 42.07
C ALA A 452 2.73 0.01 41.48
N GLU A 453 2.64 1.10 40.70
CA GLU A 453 1.38 1.49 40.05
C GLU A 453 0.98 0.54 38.91
N LEU A 454 1.91 -0.09 38.18
CA LEU A 454 1.58 -1.09 37.15
C LEU A 454 0.91 -2.35 37.72
N TYR A 455 1.29 -2.76 38.94
CA TYR A 455 0.65 -3.89 39.65
C TYR A 455 -0.62 -3.49 40.42
N ASN A 456 -0.91 -2.19 40.53
CA ASN A 456 -2.08 -1.70 41.22
C ASN A 456 -3.33 -1.81 40.32
N PRO A 457 -4.38 -2.56 40.69
CA PRO A 457 -5.58 -2.69 39.86
C PRO A 457 -6.46 -1.43 39.85
N ARG A 458 -6.16 -0.44 40.71
CA ARG A 458 -6.86 0.85 40.74
C ARG A 458 -6.68 1.59 39.40
N PRO A 459 -7.77 2.01 38.73
CA PRO A 459 -7.66 2.86 37.55
C PRO A 459 -7.00 4.20 37.90
N LEU A 460 -5.95 4.53 37.16
CA LEU A 460 -5.16 5.75 37.40
C LEU A 460 -5.60 6.95 36.54
N THR A 461 -6.25 6.70 35.39
CA THR A 461 -6.73 7.77 34.50
C THR A 461 -8.23 8.06 34.73
N PRO A 462 -8.63 9.32 34.99
CA PRO A 462 -10.03 9.67 35.23
C PRO A 462 -10.85 9.67 33.93
N ALA A 463 -12.16 9.40 34.01
CA ALA A 463 -13.05 9.42 32.85
C ALA A 463 -13.11 10.81 32.19
N ARG A 464 -13.31 11.86 33.00
CA ARG A 464 -13.21 13.26 32.56
C ARG A 464 -11.78 13.72 32.70
N LEU A 465 -11.22 14.22 31.60
CA LEU A 465 -9.89 14.79 31.58
C LEU A 465 -9.96 16.27 31.96
N ASP A 466 -9.10 16.64 32.90
CA ASP A 466 -9.05 17.96 33.54
C ASP A 466 -7.60 18.29 33.89
N PHE A 467 -6.70 17.97 32.97
CA PHE A 467 -5.26 18.25 33.02
C PHE A 467 -4.88 19.33 32.01
N SER A 468 -3.59 19.64 31.91
CA SER A 468 -3.05 20.45 30.81
C SER A 468 -3.46 19.89 29.43
N PRO A 469 -3.55 20.75 28.39
CA PRO A 469 -3.86 20.31 27.03
C PRO A 469 -2.97 19.16 26.54
N GLU A 470 -1.67 19.21 26.85
CA GLU A 470 -0.65 18.24 26.49
C GLU A 470 -0.87 16.87 27.17
N THR A 471 -1.18 16.87 28.46
CA THR A 471 -1.49 15.66 29.22
C THR A 471 -2.81 15.05 28.74
N ASN A 472 -3.83 15.88 28.51
CA ASN A 472 -5.11 15.42 27.96
C ASN A 472 -4.93 14.77 26.59
N GLU A 473 -4.13 15.38 25.72
CA GLU A 473 -3.80 14.84 24.40
C GLU A 473 -3.07 13.49 24.50
N THR A 474 -2.10 13.38 25.41
CA THR A 474 -1.36 12.13 25.64
C THR A 474 -2.30 11.00 26.08
N ILE A 475 -3.20 11.27 27.03
CA ILE A 475 -4.18 10.27 27.51
C ILE A 475 -5.17 9.91 26.40
N GLU A 476 -5.67 10.88 25.64
CA GLU A 476 -6.60 10.63 24.54
C GLU A 476 -5.97 9.86 23.37
N LEU A 477 -4.66 10.00 23.15
CA LEU A 477 -3.91 9.18 22.19
C LEU A 477 -3.95 7.71 22.60
N PHE A 478 -3.65 7.36 23.85
CA PHE A 478 -3.75 5.97 24.32
C PHE A 478 -5.19 5.43 24.27
N ARG A 479 -6.18 6.28 24.54
CA ARG A 479 -7.60 5.92 24.35
C ARG A 479 -7.92 5.66 22.87
N LEU A 480 -7.35 6.43 21.94
CA LEU A 480 -7.48 6.18 20.51
C LEU A 480 -6.83 4.84 20.11
N ILE A 481 -5.62 4.54 20.59
CA ILE A 481 -4.93 3.27 20.33
C ILE A 481 -5.81 2.08 20.77
N ARG A 482 -6.40 2.14 21.96
CA ARG A 482 -7.36 1.12 22.43
C ARG A 482 -8.55 0.98 21.48
N ARG A 483 -9.19 2.10 21.08
CA ARG A 483 -10.30 2.08 20.13
C ARG A 483 -9.87 1.50 18.78
N ALA A 484 -8.66 1.80 18.31
CA ALA A 484 -8.12 1.26 17.07
C ALA A 484 -8.03 -0.27 17.16
N HIS A 485 -7.50 -0.82 18.26
CA HIS A 485 -7.44 -2.26 18.46
C HIS A 485 -8.81 -2.93 18.48
N GLU A 486 -9.79 -2.32 19.15
CA GLU A 486 -11.18 -2.80 19.18
C GLU A 486 -11.84 -2.76 17.78
N ARG A 487 -11.44 -1.85 16.89
CA ARG A 487 -12.08 -1.62 15.57
C ARG A 487 -11.38 -2.25 14.38
N LEU A 488 -10.08 -2.48 14.47
CA LEU A 488 -9.21 -2.91 13.37
C LEU A 488 -8.54 -4.27 13.65
N GLY A 489 -8.44 -4.65 14.92
CA GLY A 489 -7.76 -5.85 15.38
C GLY A 489 -6.48 -5.54 16.15
N PRO A 490 -5.75 -6.58 16.59
CA PRO A 490 -4.63 -6.44 17.52
C PRO A 490 -3.34 -5.86 16.89
N ARG A 491 -3.31 -5.59 15.59
CA ARG A 491 -2.12 -5.17 14.83
C ARG A 491 -2.21 -3.73 14.33
#